data_AF-A0A2V6WCP5-F1
#
_entry.id   AF-A0A2V6WCP5-F1
#
_cell.length_a   1.000
_cell.length_b   1.000
_cell.length_c   1.000
_cell.angle_alpha   90.00
_cell.angle_beta   90.00
_cell.angle_gamma   90.00
#
_symmetry.space_group_name_H-M   'P 1'
#
loop_
_entity.id
_entity.type
_entity.pdbx_description
1 polymer ?
#
loop_
_entity_poly.entity_id
_entity_poly.type
_entity_poly.pdbx_seq_one_letter_code
_entity_poly.pdbx_strand_id
1 'polypeptide(L)' 'MRFGTFFFFQAPPWQTHPEIIHRELQQMEWAEELGFDEVWLTEHHFIDYGLAVDPATLAAAAASRTRRVRIGLAAA' A
#
# COMPACT_ATOMS: atom_id res chain seq x y z
N MET A 1 3.59 -15.59 16.22
CA MET A 1 2.42 -14.77 15.81
C MET A 1 2.89 -13.86 14.69
N ARG A 2 2.10 -13.70 13.61
CA ARG A 2 2.43 -12.85 12.47
C ARG A 2 1.51 -11.63 12.45
N PHE A 3 2.03 -10.47 12.07
CA PHE A 3 1.27 -9.22 12.00
C PHE A 3 1.35 -8.61 10.60
N GLY A 4 0.20 -8.19 10.08
CA GLY A 4 0.09 -7.51 8.79
C GLY A 4 -0.71 -6.22 8.89
N THR A 5 -0.51 -5.31 7.94
CA THR A 5 -1.27 -4.06 7.82
C THR A 5 -1.80 -3.85 6.41
N PHE A 6 -2.88 -3.07 6.29
CA PHE A 6 -3.57 -2.79 5.03
C PHE A 6 -3.28 -1.39 4.53
N PHE A 7 -3.21 -1.26 3.20
CA PHE A 7 -3.05 -0.01 2.48
C PHE A 7 -4.21 0.20 1.52
N PHE A 8 -4.99 1.26 1.79
CA PHE A 8 -6.21 1.60 1.07
C PHE A 8 -5.99 2.70 0.04
N PHE A 9 -4.91 3.49 0.16
CA PHE A 9 -4.65 4.64 -0.70
C PHE A 9 -5.80 5.64 -0.70
N GLN A 10 -6.32 5.98 0.49
CA GLN A 10 -7.42 6.93 0.64
C GLN A 10 -7.03 8.31 0.11
N ALA A 11 -7.94 8.94 -0.64
CA ALA A 11 -7.72 10.23 -1.29
C ALA A 11 -8.54 11.36 -0.67
N PRO A 12 -8.09 11.94 0.47
CA PRO A 12 -8.76 13.11 1.01
C PRO A 12 -8.59 14.32 0.07
N PRO A 13 -9.58 15.23 -0.02
CA PRO A 13 -9.61 16.30 -1.01
C PRO A 13 -8.52 17.37 -0.84
N TRP A 14 -7.77 17.36 0.27
CA TRP A 14 -6.67 18.28 0.55
C TRP A 14 -5.28 17.71 0.20
N GLN A 15 -5.20 16.55 -0.45
CA GLN A 15 -3.94 15.94 -0.90
C GLN A 15 -4.02 15.55 -2.37
N THR A 16 -2.89 15.63 -3.07
CA THR A 16 -2.81 15.20 -4.46
C THR A 16 -2.61 13.68 -4.55
N HIS A 17 -3.10 13.05 -5.62
CA HIS A 17 -2.94 11.60 -5.83
C HIS A 17 -1.47 11.16 -5.77
N PRO A 18 -0.49 11.85 -6.41
CA PRO A 18 0.91 11.46 -6.30
C PRO A 18 1.44 11.48 -4.87
N GLU A 19 1.08 12.48 -4.06
CA GLU A 19 1.50 12.56 -2.65
C GLU A 19 0.98 11.37 -1.84
N ILE A 20 -0.27 10.95 -2.10
CA ILE A 20 -0.86 9.77 -1.45
C ILE A 20 -0.10 8.51 -1.84
N ILE A 21 0.10 8.26 -3.14
CA ILE A 21 0.83 7.07 -3.61
C ILE A 21 2.25 7.02 -3.02
N HIS A 22 2.99 8.12 -3.05
CA HIS A 22 4.34 8.17 -2.50
C HIS A 22 4.37 7.96 -0.99
N ARG A 23 3.43 8.55 -0.26
CA ARG A 23 3.32 8.36 1.20
C ARG A 23 3.00 6.92 1.56
N GLU A 24 2.03 6.29 0.90
CA GLU A 24 1.64 4.90 1.20
C GLU A 24 2.80 3.95 0.91
N LEU A 25 3.55 4.15 -0.19
CA LEU A 25 4.77 3.38 -0.47
C LEU A 25 5.86 3.57 0.61
N GLN A 26 6.04 4.80 1.11
CA GLN A 26 6.96 5.08 2.22
C GLN A 26 6.51 4.39 3.52
N GLN A 27 5.22 4.38 3.79
CA GLN A 27 4.68 3.69 4.95
C GLN A 27 4.88 2.16 4.87
N MET A 28 4.95 1.57 3.68
CA MET A 28 5.29 0.14 3.52
C MET A 28 6.75 -0.15 3.91
N GLU A 29 7.68 0.77 3.63
CA GLU A 29 9.05 0.68 4.13
C GLU A 29 9.07 0.75 5.66
N TRP A 30 8.33 1.69 6.25
CA TRP A 30 8.20 1.78 7.70
C TRP A 30 7.55 0.55 8.32
N ALA A 31 6.57 -0.07 7.67
CA ALA A 31 5.98 -1.32 8.14
C ALA A 31 7.04 -2.43 8.26
N GLU A 32 7.96 -2.54 7.29
CA GLU A 32 9.08 -3.47 7.36
C GLU A 32 10.07 -3.14 8.48
N GLU A 33 10.42 -1.86 8.65
CA GLU A 33 11.32 -1.38 9.70
C GLU A 33 10.74 -1.62 11.10
N LEU A 34 9.44 -1.45 11.27
CA LEU A 34 8.71 -1.68 12.51
C LEU A 34 8.45 -3.16 12.80
N GLY A 35 8.80 -4.06 11.87
CA GLY A 35 8.75 -5.51 12.08
C GLY A 35 7.43 -6.17 11.70
N PHE A 36 6.59 -5.54 10.86
CA PHE A 36 5.45 -6.23 10.26
C PHE A 36 5.92 -7.34 9.32
N ASP A 37 5.16 -8.44 9.28
CA ASP A 37 5.44 -9.58 8.41
C ASP A 37 4.85 -9.38 7.01
N GLU A 38 3.76 -8.62 6.91
CA GLU A 38 2.93 -8.50 5.70
C GLU A 38 2.38 -7.09 5.48
N VAL A 39 2.32 -6.68 4.21
CA VAL A 39 1.54 -5.53 3.74
C VAL A 39 0.52 -5.98 2.71
N TRP A 40 -0.71 -5.50 2.84
CA TRP A 40 -1.84 -5.91 2.01
C TRP A 40 -2.38 -4.71 1.22
N LEU A 41 -2.40 -4.83 -0.10
CA LEU A 41 -2.88 -3.80 -1.02
C LEU A 41 -4.32 -4.12 -1.43
N THR A 42 -5.21 -3.15 -1.29
CA THR A 42 -6.61 -3.27 -1.74
C THR A 42 -6.76 -2.87 -3.21
N GLU A 43 -7.92 -3.15 -3.80
CA GLU A 43 -8.25 -2.75 -5.17
C GLU A 43 -9.55 -1.94 -5.20
N HIS A 44 -9.50 -0.76 -5.81
CA HIS A 44 -10.65 0.14 -5.93
C HIS A 44 -10.59 0.90 -7.25
N HIS A 45 -11.74 1.06 -7.89
CA HIS A 45 -11.86 1.73 -9.19
C HIS A 45 -12.84 2.90 -9.10
N PHE A 46 -12.44 4.05 -9.64
CA PHE A 46 -13.29 5.23 -9.83
C PHE A 46 -13.93 5.79 -8.55
N ILE A 47 -13.26 5.67 -7.40
CA ILE A 47 -13.73 6.18 -6.10
C ILE A 47 -12.58 6.71 -5.24
N ASP A 48 -12.80 7.83 -4.55
CA ASP A 48 -11.80 8.47 -3.69
C ASP A 48 -11.53 7.69 -2.38
N TYR A 49 -12.28 6.60 -2.13
CA TYR A 49 -12.01 5.67 -1.03
C TYR A 49 -10.67 4.95 -1.19
N GLY A 50 -10.21 4.72 -2.42
CA GLY A 50 -8.91 4.09 -2.67
C GLY A 50 -8.41 4.29 -4.09
N LEU A 51 -7.18 4.76 -4.24
CA LEU A 51 -6.54 5.02 -5.53
C LEU A 51 -5.89 3.78 -6.18
N ALA A 52 -5.91 2.63 -5.50
CA ALA A 52 -5.27 1.40 -5.99
C ALA A 52 -6.11 0.71 -7.08
N VAL A 53 -6.00 1.20 -8.32
CA VAL A 53 -6.67 0.61 -9.50
C VAL A 53 -5.94 -0.60 -10.08
N ASP A 54 -4.64 -0.73 -9.80
CA ASP A 54 -3.80 -1.85 -10.18
C ASP A 54 -2.86 -2.20 -9.01
N PRO A 55 -3.31 -3.06 -8.10
CA PRO A 55 -2.54 -3.40 -6.91
C PRO A 55 -1.30 -4.25 -7.26
N ALA A 56 -1.23 -4.89 -8.43
CA ALA A 56 -0.03 -5.61 -8.87
C ALA A 56 1.11 -4.64 -9.24
N THR A 57 0.80 -3.55 -9.94
CA THR A 57 1.81 -2.50 -10.21
C THR A 57 2.28 -1.84 -8.92
N LEU A 58 1.37 -1.55 -7.97
CA LEU A 58 1.74 -1.01 -6.66
C LEU A 58 2.57 -2.01 -5.84
N ALA A 59 2.26 -3.31 -5.92
CA ALA A 59 3.06 -4.36 -5.30
C ALA A 59 4.48 -4.41 -5.85
N ALA A 60 4.66 -4.25 -7.17
CA ALA A 60 5.98 -4.18 -7.78
C ALA A 60 6.76 -2.95 -7.28
N ALA A 61 6.10 -1.80 -7.15
CA ALA A 61 6.71 -0.61 -6.56
C ALA A 61 7.12 -0.83 -5.10
N ALA A 62 6.26 -1.43 -4.28
CA ALA A 62 6.57 -1.78 -2.90
C ALA A 62 7.75 -2.77 -2.81
N ALA A 63 7.74 -3.81 -3.65
CA ALA A 63 8.80 -4.82 -3.69
C ALA A 63 10.16 -4.26 -4.10
N SER A 64 10.19 -3.15 -4.84
CA SER A 64 11.44 -2.45 -5.17
C SER A 64 12.04 -1.67 -4.00
N ARG A 65 11.26 -1.41 -2.95
CA ARG A 65 11.62 -0.56 -1.80
C ARG A 65 11.83 -1.36 -0.51
N THR A 66 11.26 -2.57 -0.43
CA THR A 66 11.34 -3.45 0.75
C THR A 66 12.13 -4.72 0.44
N ARG A 67 12.53 -5.48 1.48
CA ARG A 67 13.36 -6.70 1.29
C ARG A 67 12.85 -7.96 2.00
N ARG A 68 12.00 -7.80 3.00
CA ARG A 68 11.59 -8.84 3.95
C ARG A 68 10.07 -8.98 4.04
N VAL A 69 9.36 -7.86 4.06
CA VAL A 69 7.90 -7.85 4.21
C VAL A 69 7.26 -8.55 3.03
N ARG A 70 6.29 -9.41 3.30
CA ARG A 70 5.53 -10.07 2.24
C ARG A 70 4.45 -9.12 1.74
N ILE A 71 4.32 -9.04 0.42
CA ILE A 71 3.33 -8.17 -0.22
C ILE A 71 2.20 -9.06 -0.71
N GLY A 72 0.99 -8.80 -0.21
CA GLY A 72 -0.23 -9.50 -0.58
C GLY A 72 -1.21 -8.57 -1.28
N LEU A 73 -2.02 -9.16 -2.17
CA LEU A 73 -3.17 -8.49 -2.75
C LEU A 73 -4.41 -8.97 -1.99
N ALA A 74 -5.18 -8.06 -1.43
CA ALA A 74 -6.43 -8.35 -0.72
C ALA A 74 -7.56 -7.58 -1.39
N ALA A 75 -7.86 -8.00 -2.64
CA ALA A 75 -8.97 -7.44 -3.40
C ALA A 75 -10.32 -7.89 -2.82
N ALA A 76 -11.30 -7.00 -2.89
CA ALA A 76 -12.71 -7.30 -2.66
C ALA A 76 -13.36 -7.89 -3.93
#